data_AF-A0A932KSP2-F1
#
_entry.id   AF-A0A932KSP2-F1
#
_cell.length_a   1.000
_cell.length_b   1.000
_cell.length_c   1.000
_cell.angle_alpha   90.00
_cell.angle_beta   90.00
_cell.angle_gamma   90.00
#
_symmetry.space_group_name_H-M   'P 1'
#
loop_
_entity.id
_entity.type
_entity.pdbx_description
1 polymer ?
#
loop_
_entity_poly.entity_id
_entity_poly.type
_entity_poly.pdbx_seq_one_letter_code
_entity_poly.pdbx_strand_id
1 'polypeptide(L)'
;ELQKAFDHAAAQAGPSRLRETFETIFDNLQKWEKFFAQYPSTASFEQALCRQLNLDDTPEEEAYLASLCRAPEVNEASLKLLAKTFSETSKLEQDAARKMTPWLENMEARVGGFEEYAGAFLTQKFLRNKKLPTDGTRKKYPDIAALFDQEADRVEAIMHRLLVLRFLKKQAAWRRLFAHLWQQLQATKAAQAALTYEDLILRTRALLKKRGLCEWVLYKLDGGIDHLLVDEAQDTSPAQWDILFALLDEFLSGKGARMEPRVSANHLMSSFGRRL
;
A
#
# COMPACT_ATOMS: atom_id res chain seq x y z
N GLU A 1 7.55 11.32 -16.75
CA GLU A 1 6.72 10.44 -15.89
C GLU A 1 7.52 9.30 -15.23
N LEU A 2 8.00 8.29 -15.94
CA LEU A 2 8.64 7.11 -15.32
C LEU A 2 9.96 7.41 -14.58
N GLN A 3 10.84 8.23 -15.16
CA GLN A 3 12.08 8.65 -14.49
C GLN A 3 11.77 9.35 -13.15
N LYS A 4 10.79 10.28 -13.14
CA LYS A 4 10.35 10.96 -11.91
C LYS A 4 9.78 9.98 -10.87
N ALA A 5 9.04 8.96 -11.29
CA ALA A 5 8.52 7.94 -10.40
C ALA A 5 9.64 7.06 -9.82
N PHE A 6 10.63 6.71 -10.64
CA PHE A 6 11.82 5.97 -10.22
C PHE A 6 12.65 6.80 -9.25
N ASP A 7 12.97 8.05 -9.57
CA ASP A 7 13.75 8.95 -8.70
C ASP A 7 13.05 9.14 -7.35
N HIS A 8 11.72 9.28 -7.36
CA HIS A 8 10.93 9.40 -6.13
C HIS A 8 10.93 8.11 -5.28
N ALA A 9 10.86 6.94 -5.92
CA ALA A 9 10.94 5.64 -5.25
C ALA A 9 12.36 5.38 -4.70
N ALA A 10 13.39 5.67 -5.50
CA ALA A 10 14.79 5.41 -5.20
C ALA A 10 15.40 6.37 -4.18
N ALA A 11 15.00 7.65 -4.19
CA ALA A 11 15.42 8.61 -3.16
C ALA A 11 15.02 8.20 -1.75
N GLN A 12 14.03 7.30 -1.61
CA GLN A 12 13.47 6.92 -0.30
C GLN A 12 13.63 5.44 0.05
N ALA A 13 13.94 4.58 -0.92
CA ALA A 13 14.32 3.20 -0.70
C ALA A 13 15.81 3.06 -1.02
N GLY A 14 16.65 2.90 0.00
CA GLY A 14 18.06 2.63 -0.20
C GLY A 14 18.27 1.42 -1.13
N PRO A 15 19.45 1.29 -1.78
CA PRO A 15 19.69 0.33 -2.86
C PRO A 15 19.30 -1.12 -2.51
N SER A 16 19.57 -1.57 -1.28
CA SER A 16 19.23 -2.91 -0.80
C SER A 16 17.72 -3.15 -0.73
N ARG A 17 16.97 -2.14 -0.29
CA ARG A 17 15.51 -2.22 -0.13
C ARG A 17 14.80 -2.23 -1.48
N LEU A 18 15.34 -1.52 -2.47
CA LEU A 18 14.88 -1.62 -3.86
C LEU A 18 15.02 -3.04 -4.38
N ARG A 19 16.20 -3.66 -4.19
CA ARG A 19 16.45 -5.04 -4.62
C ARG A 19 15.46 -6.01 -3.97
N GLU A 20 15.35 -6.01 -2.65
CA GLU A 20 14.42 -6.88 -1.91
C GLU A 20 12.97 -6.68 -2.38
N THR A 21 12.58 -5.43 -2.65
CA THR A 21 11.24 -5.12 -3.17
C THR A 21 11.05 -5.76 -4.55
N PHE A 22 12.03 -5.66 -5.45
CA PHE A 22 11.97 -6.31 -6.76
C PHE A 22 11.95 -7.84 -6.67
N GLU A 23 12.79 -8.44 -5.83
CA GLU A 23 12.81 -9.90 -5.62
C GLU A 23 11.44 -10.40 -5.13
N THR A 24 10.89 -9.76 -4.09
CA THR A 24 9.56 -10.09 -3.56
C THR A 24 8.47 -9.98 -4.63
N ILE A 25 8.62 -9.06 -5.57
CA ILE A 25 7.67 -8.85 -6.67
C ILE A 25 7.74 -10.01 -7.68
N PHE A 26 8.94 -10.39 -8.09
CA PHE A 26 9.15 -11.50 -9.00
C PHE A 26 8.71 -12.85 -8.39
N ASP A 27 8.82 -13.01 -7.08
CA ASP A 27 8.34 -14.20 -6.38
C ASP A 27 6.81 -14.27 -6.29
N ASN A 28 6.09 -13.17 -6.58
CA ASN A 28 4.65 -13.05 -6.36
C ASN A 28 3.88 -12.53 -7.59
N LEU A 29 4.31 -12.85 -8.81
CA LEU A 29 3.74 -12.32 -10.06
C LEU A 29 2.21 -12.43 -10.17
N GLN A 30 1.58 -13.50 -9.66
CA GLN A 30 0.11 -13.62 -9.66
C GLN A 30 -0.60 -12.58 -8.80
N LYS A 31 -0.02 -12.21 -7.66
CA LYS A 31 -0.59 -11.16 -6.80
C LYS A 31 -0.57 -9.83 -7.55
N TRP A 32 0.45 -9.59 -8.35
CA TRP A 32 0.56 -8.41 -9.21
C TRP A 32 -0.43 -8.42 -10.36
N GLU A 33 -0.65 -9.57 -11.00
CA GLU A 33 -1.68 -9.71 -12.03
C GLU A 33 -3.07 -9.36 -11.47
N LYS A 34 -3.44 -9.93 -10.32
CA LYS A 34 -4.70 -9.63 -9.63
C LYS A 34 -4.77 -8.15 -9.21
N PHE A 35 -3.68 -7.61 -8.69
CA PHE A 35 -3.59 -6.21 -8.27
C PHE A 35 -3.81 -5.25 -9.45
N PHE A 36 -3.15 -5.47 -10.60
CA PHE A 36 -3.33 -4.64 -11.78
C PHE A 36 -4.68 -4.85 -12.45
N ALA A 37 -5.29 -6.03 -12.34
CA ALA A 37 -6.67 -6.26 -12.76
C ALA A 37 -7.67 -5.50 -11.88
N GLN A 38 -7.47 -5.48 -10.57
CA GLN A 38 -8.31 -4.77 -9.61
C GLN A 38 -8.15 -3.24 -9.73
N TYR A 39 -6.92 -2.77 -9.98
CA TYR A 39 -6.58 -1.36 -10.09
C TYR A 39 -5.89 -1.07 -11.43
N PRO A 40 -6.66 -0.95 -12.53
CA PRO A 40 -6.09 -0.84 -13.88
C PRO A 40 -5.35 0.49 -14.12
N SER A 41 -5.75 1.57 -13.44
CA SER A 41 -5.12 2.90 -13.57
C SER A 41 -4.59 3.42 -12.23
N THR A 42 -3.64 4.37 -12.29
CA THR A 42 -3.13 4.99 -11.05
C THR A 42 -4.24 5.72 -10.32
N ALA A 43 -5.15 6.37 -11.05
CA ALA A 43 -6.33 7.02 -10.48
C ALA A 43 -7.24 6.03 -9.73
N SER A 44 -7.49 4.83 -10.28
CA SER A 44 -8.33 3.82 -9.60
C SER A 44 -7.72 3.35 -8.28
N PHE A 45 -6.38 3.25 -8.23
CA PHE A 45 -5.65 2.88 -7.03
C PHE A 45 -5.61 4.01 -6.01
N GLU A 46 -5.30 5.23 -6.44
CA GLU A 46 -5.32 6.43 -5.58
C GLU A 46 -6.71 6.61 -4.96
N GLN A 47 -7.78 6.47 -5.74
CA GLN A 47 -9.16 6.57 -5.23
C GLN A 47 -9.47 5.49 -4.19
N ALA A 48 -9.02 4.25 -4.40
CA ALA A 48 -9.21 3.17 -3.43
C ALA A 48 -8.45 3.43 -2.13
N LEU A 49 -7.20 3.92 -2.21
CA LEU A 49 -6.42 4.33 -1.05
C LEU A 49 -7.07 5.49 -0.30
N CYS A 50 -7.55 6.52 -1.00
CA CYS A 50 -8.25 7.65 -0.37
C CYS A 50 -9.49 7.18 0.39
N ARG A 51 -10.27 6.24 -0.16
CA ARG A 51 -11.42 5.65 0.54
C ARG A 51 -11.01 4.88 1.80
N GLN A 52 -9.94 4.07 1.72
CA GLN A 52 -9.45 3.33 2.89
C GLN A 52 -8.91 4.23 3.99
N LEU A 53 -8.33 5.37 3.63
CA LEU A 53 -7.79 6.35 4.57
C LEU A 53 -8.83 7.41 5.00
N ASN A 54 -10.08 7.29 4.56
CA ASN A 54 -11.16 8.26 4.80
C ASN A 54 -10.75 9.70 4.46
N LEU A 55 -10.21 9.90 3.26
CA LEU A 55 -9.77 11.20 2.76
C LEU A 55 -10.80 11.77 1.80
N ASP A 56 -11.36 12.93 2.15
CA ASP A 56 -12.35 13.65 1.34
C ASP A 56 -11.72 14.40 0.16
N ASP A 57 -10.48 14.84 0.32
CA ASP A 57 -9.71 15.60 -0.66
C ASP A 57 -8.22 15.22 -0.65
N THR A 58 -7.50 15.58 -1.72
CA THR A 58 -6.04 15.38 -1.83
C THR A 58 -5.39 16.63 -2.40
N PRO A 59 -5.35 17.74 -1.64
CA PRO A 59 -4.71 18.95 -2.09
C PRO A 59 -3.22 18.71 -2.34
N GLU A 60 -2.63 19.53 -3.21
CA GLU A 60 -1.19 19.60 -3.32
C GLU A 60 -0.60 20.04 -1.97
N GLU A 61 0.50 19.39 -1.57
CA GLU A 61 1.16 19.62 -0.29
C GLU A 61 1.50 21.10 -0.05
N GLU A 62 2.05 21.77 -1.06
CA GLU A 62 2.43 23.18 -0.98
C GLU A 62 1.20 24.09 -0.81
N ALA A 63 0.13 23.80 -1.56
CA ALA A 63 -1.13 24.53 -1.45
C ALA A 63 -1.81 24.32 -0.09
N TYR A 64 -1.77 23.10 0.45
CA TYR A 64 -2.28 22.76 1.77
C TYR A 64 -1.51 23.47 2.89
N LEU A 65 -0.17 23.54 2.78
CA LEU A 65 0.63 24.31 3.74
C LEU A 65 0.42 25.81 3.60
N ALA A 66 0.32 26.33 2.38
CA ALA A 66 0.10 27.75 2.13
C ALA A 66 -1.20 28.26 2.73
N SER A 67 -2.28 27.45 2.72
CA SER A 67 -3.55 27.83 3.36
C SER A 67 -3.47 27.83 4.89
N LEU A 68 -2.59 27.04 5.50
CA LEU A 68 -2.51 26.87 6.96
C LEU A 68 -1.39 27.67 7.64
N CYS A 69 -0.49 28.25 6.85
CA CYS A 69 0.63 29.07 7.33
C CYS A 69 0.33 30.59 7.27
N ARG A 70 -0.89 30.98 6.90
CA ARG A 70 -1.33 32.38 6.74
C ARG A 70 -2.30 32.78 7.86
N ALA A 71 -2.60 34.07 7.93
CA ALA A 71 -3.63 34.59 8.83
C ALA A 71 -5.01 34.39 8.19
N PRO A 72 -6.07 34.12 8.98
CA PRO A 72 -6.13 34.11 10.45
C PRO A 72 -5.73 32.79 11.12
N GLU A 73 -5.38 31.75 10.36
CA GLU A 73 -5.08 30.40 10.87
C GLU A 73 -3.88 30.39 11.83
N VAL A 74 -2.98 31.37 11.70
CA VAL A 74 -1.82 31.58 12.57
C VAL A 74 -2.00 32.84 13.40
N ASN A 75 -2.20 32.69 14.71
CA ASN A 75 -2.18 33.82 15.64
C ASN A 75 -0.73 34.22 15.98
N GLU A 76 -0.12 35.00 15.09
CA GLU A 76 1.28 35.39 15.22
C GLU A 76 1.62 36.09 16.53
N ALA A 77 0.73 36.95 17.03
CA ALA A 77 0.96 37.70 18.25
C ALA A 77 1.09 36.75 19.46
N SER A 78 0.15 35.81 19.59
CA SER A 78 0.19 34.78 20.63
C SER A 78 1.39 33.85 20.51
N LEU A 79 1.76 33.45 19.29
CA LEU A 79 2.91 32.57 19.05
C LEU A 79 4.26 33.27 19.29
N LYS A 80 4.36 34.56 18.96
CA LYS A 80 5.54 35.38 19.30
C LYS A 80 5.67 35.57 20.80
N LEU A 81 4.56 35.76 21.52
CA LEU A 81 4.56 35.79 22.98
C LEU A 81 5.02 34.45 23.58
N LEU A 82 4.48 33.33 23.09
CA LEU A 82 4.90 31.99 23.47
C LEU A 82 6.42 31.77 23.28
N ALA A 83 6.93 32.07 22.07
CA ALA A 83 8.36 31.93 21.75
C ALA A 83 9.23 32.79 22.68
N LYS A 84 8.82 34.03 22.94
CA LYS A 84 9.52 34.93 23.87
C LYS A 84 9.55 34.36 25.28
N THR A 85 8.41 33.92 25.82
CA THR A 85 8.37 33.32 27.17
C THR A 85 9.25 32.07 27.24
N PHE A 86 9.18 31.19 26.24
CA PHE A 86 10.00 29.97 26.19
C PHE A 86 11.51 30.25 26.12
N SER A 87 11.93 31.38 25.53
CA SER A 87 13.33 31.78 25.45
C SER A 87 13.96 32.12 26.81
N GLU A 88 13.14 32.36 27.84
CA GLU A 88 13.56 32.76 29.18
C GLU A 88 13.30 31.67 30.24
N THR A 89 12.84 30.49 29.84
CA THR A 89 12.51 29.38 30.76
C THR A 89 13.53 28.25 30.66
N SER A 90 13.12 26.97 30.66
CA SER A 90 14.02 25.82 30.68
C SER A 90 14.79 25.65 29.35
N LYS A 91 15.94 24.96 29.39
CA LYS A 91 16.74 24.67 28.18
C LYS A 91 15.93 23.98 27.06
N LEU A 92 15.02 23.08 27.42
CA LEU A 92 14.15 22.39 26.45
C LEU A 92 13.17 23.35 25.76
N GLU A 93 12.63 24.32 26.50
CA GLU A 93 11.71 25.34 25.96
C GLU A 93 12.48 26.38 25.14
N GLN A 94 13.70 26.74 25.55
CA GLN A 94 14.60 27.59 24.77
C GLN A 94 14.92 26.98 23.41
N ASP A 95 15.18 25.67 23.35
CA ASP A 95 15.39 24.96 22.09
C ASP A 95 14.13 24.94 21.21
N ALA A 96 12.94 24.82 21.80
CA ALA A 96 11.68 24.96 21.07
C ALA A 96 11.49 26.39 20.53
N ALA A 97 11.74 27.43 21.33
CA ALA A 97 11.67 28.82 20.90
C ALA A 97 12.59 29.12 19.72
N ARG A 98 13.82 28.59 19.72
CA ARG A 98 14.79 28.74 18.62
C ARG A 98 14.27 28.22 17.28
N LYS A 99 13.47 27.16 17.29
CA LYS A 99 12.84 26.60 16.09
C LYS A 99 11.63 27.42 15.63
N MET A 100 10.93 28.05 16.57
CA MET A 100 9.76 28.88 16.28
C MET A 100 10.13 30.21 15.64
N THR A 101 11.15 30.89 16.16
CA THR A 101 11.47 32.29 15.82
C THR A 101 11.65 32.54 14.32
N PRO A 102 12.48 31.77 13.57
CA PRO A 102 12.71 32.04 12.15
C PRO A 102 11.42 31.96 11.32
N TRP A 103 10.54 31.02 11.67
CA TRP A 103 9.26 30.81 10.97
C TRP A 103 8.24 31.92 11.28
N LEU A 104 8.27 32.47 12.49
CA LEU A 104 7.40 33.58 12.89
C LEU A 104 7.86 34.94 12.31
N GLU A 105 9.16 35.09 12.03
CA GLU A 105 9.75 36.32 11.50
C GLU A 105 9.69 36.41 9.97
N ASN A 106 9.68 35.28 9.27
CA ASN A 106 9.67 35.26 7.80
C ASN A 106 8.40 34.58 7.25
N MET A 107 7.41 35.38 6.86
CA MET A 107 6.14 34.91 6.33
C MET A 107 6.29 34.16 4.99
N GLU A 108 7.20 34.60 4.13
CA GLU A 108 7.42 34.00 2.80
C GLU A 108 8.07 32.62 2.90
N ALA A 109 8.93 32.41 3.90
CA ALA A 109 9.61 31.15 4.13
C ALA A 109 8.79 30.11 4.92
N ARG A 110 7.56 30.43 5.34
CA ARG A 110 6.78 29.55 6.25
C ARG A 110 6.50 28.17 5.69
N VAL A 111 6.17 28.08 4.40
CA VAL A 111 5.86 26.79 3.76
C VAL A 111 7.10 25.89 3.79
N GLY A 112 8.26 26.41 3.36
CA GLY A 112 9.52 25.66 3.38
C GLY A 112 10.08 25.40 4.78
N GLY A 113 9.80 26.28 5.75
CA GLY A 113 10.27 26.17 7.13
C GLY A 113 9.33 25.44 8.08
N PHE A 114 8.19 24.93 7.61
CA PHE A 114 7.14 24.39 8.48
C PHE A 114 7.59 23.19 9.31
N GLU A 115 8.40 22.28 8.76
CA GLU A 115 8.84 21.09 9.51
C GLU A 115 9.77 21.43 10.67
N GLU A 116 10.67 22.41 10.49
CA GLU A 116 11.55 22.88 11.56
C GLU A 116 10.71 23.52 12.68
N TYR A 117 9.74 24.36 12.29
CA TYR A 117 8.75 24.93 13.20
C TYR A 117 7.96 23.85 13.95
N ALA A 118 7.47 22.83 13.24
CA ALA A 118 6.74 21.71 13.83
C ALA A 118 7.58 20.95 14.85
N GLY A 119 8.90 20.87 14.63
CA GLY A 119 9.87 20.31 15.56
C GLY A 119 10.01 21.04 16.91
N ALA A 120 9.38 22.20 17.09
CA ALA A 120 9.23 22.86 18.39
C ALA A 120 8.14 22.20 19.26
N PHE A 121 7.11 21.64 18.63
CA PHE A 121 5.91 21.09 19.29
C PHE A 121 5.90 19.57 19.29
N LEU A 122 6.52 18.95 18.30
CA LEU A 122 6.47 17.52 18.05
C LEU A 122 7.78 16.81 18.40
N THR A 123 7.67 15.51 18.68
CA THR A 123 8.80 14.58 18.77
C THR A 123 9.27 14.17 17.36
N GLN A 124 10.40 13.46 17.28
CA GLN A 124 10.88 12.86 16.02
C GLN A 124 9.91 11.84 15.41
N LYS A 125 8.91 11.37 16.17
CA LYS A 125 7.83 10.50 15.67
C LYS A 125 6.62 11.30 15.14
N PHE A 126 6.74 12.62 15.04
CA PHE A 126 5.67 13.55 14.68
C PHE A 126 4.46 13.49 15.61
N LEU A 127 4.68 13.11 16.86
CA LEU A 127 3.68 13.12 17.93
C LEU A 127 3.92 14.26 18.90
N ARG A 128 2.87 14.79 19.51
CA ARG A 128 2.95 15.87 20.51
C ARG A 128 4.01 15.62 21.57
N ASN A 129 4.86 16.62 21.82
CA ASN A 129 5.91 16.53 22.82
C ASN A 129 5.32 16.68 24.24
N LYS A 130 5.10 15.54 24.90
CA LYS A 130 4.53 15.48 26.26
C LYS A 130 5.42 16.09 27.35
N LYS A 131 6.69 16.40 27.06
CA LYS A 131 7.60 17.06 28.02
C LYS A 131 7.49 18.58 28.00
N LEU A 132 6.76 19.14 27.03
CA LEU A 132 6.58 20.58 26.86
C LEU A 132 5.10 20.99 26.98
N PRO A 133 4.84 22.19 27.52
CA PRO A 133 5.74 22.96 28.37
C PRO A 133 6.06 22.18 29.66
N THR A 134 7.16 22.53 30.31
CA THR A 134 7.56 21.92 31.57
C THR A 134 6.57 22.26 32.70
N ASP A 135 6.52 21.44 33.75
CA ASP A 135 5.64 21.68 34.90
C ASP A 135 5.87 23.06 35.55
N GLY A 136 7.12 23.55 35.54
CA GLY A 136 7.45 24.89 36.05
C GLY A 136 6.78 25.99 35.23
N THR A 137 6.82 25.88 33.91
CA THR A 137 6.17 26.81 32.99
C THR A 137 4.66 26.71 33.08
N ARG A 138 4.09 25.50 33.17
CA ARG A 138 2.64 25.31 33.36
C ARG A 138 2.12 25.98 34.62
N LYS A 139 2.89 25.94 35.72
CA LYS A 139 2.54 26.61 36.99
C LYS A 139 2.68 28.13 36.91
N LYS A 140 3.76 28.63 36.30
CA LYS A 140 4.09 30.06 36.28
C LYS A 140 3.32 30.85 35.22
N TYR A 141 3.03 30.21 34.08
CA TYR A 141 2.43 30.82 32.90
C TYR A 141 1.35 29.89 32.31
N PRO A 142 0.21 29.67 33.00
CA PRO A 142 -0.84 28.76 32.55
C PRO A 142 -1.42 29.13 31.18
N ASP A 143 -1.59 30.42 30.90
CA ASP A 143 -2.10 30.89 29.61
C ASP A 143 -1.14 30.58 28.46
N ILE A 144 0.17 30.71 28.69
CA ILE A 144 1.21 30.35 27.71
C ILE A 144 1.22 28.84 27.47
N ALA A 145 1.00 28.04 28.52
CA ALA A 145 0.89 26.61 28.37
C ALA A 145 -0.33 26.20 27.54
N ALA A 146 -1.48 26.86 27.73
CA ALA A 146 -2.67 26.64 26.90
C ALA A 146 -2.43 27.00 25.43
N LEU A 147 -1.71 28.11 25.16
CA LEU A 147 -1.32 28.50 23.80
C LEU A 147 -0.41 27.45 23.14
N PHE A 148 0.58 26.92 23.87
CA PHE A 148 1.41 25.83 23.36
C PHE A 148 0.57 24.60 23.04
N ASP A 149 -0.32 24.22 23.94
CA ASP A 149 -1.14 23.02 23.82
C ASP A 149 -2.05 23.10 22.57
N GLN A 150 -2.69 24.26 22.35
CA GLN A 150 -3.50 24.52 21.16
C GLN A 150 -2.69 24.45 19.86
N GLU A 151 -1.52 25.08 19.83
CA GLU A 151 -0.68 25.08 18.63
C GLU A 151 -0.08 23.71 18.37
N ALA A 152 0.31 22.96 19.42
CA ALA A 152 0.81 21.61 19.28
C ALA A 152 -0.22 20.68 18.63
N ASP A 153 -1.49 20.78 19.03
CA ASP A 153 -2.58 20.00 18.44
C ASP A 153 -2.81 20.38 16.97
N ARG A 154 -2.76 21.68 16.65
CA ARG A 154 -2.86 22.18 15.26
C ARG A 154 -1.71 21.63 14.41
N VAL A 155 -0.48 21.77 14.86
CA VAL A 155 0.72 21.32 14.17
C VAL A 155 0.74 19.80 13.98
N GLU A 156 0.33 19.03 15.00
CA GLU A 156 0.21 17.57 14.91
C GLU A 156 -0.78 17.16 13.82
N ALA A 157 -1.97 17.78 13.78
CA ALA A 157 -2.96 17.52 12.75
C ALA A 157 -2.45 17.84 11.34
N ILE A 158 -1.73 18.96 11.17
CA ILE A 158 -1.13 19.34 9.89
C ILE A 158 -0.07 18.32 9.47
N MET A 159 0.87 17.99 10.35
CA MET A 159 1.93 17.03 10.05
C MET A 159 1.37 15.64 9.73
N HIS A 160 0.37 15.18 10.48
CA HIS A 160 -0.30 13.92 10.17
C HIS A 160 -0.91 13.94 8.76
N ARG A 161 -1.60 15.03 8.40
CA ARG A 161 -2.17 15.18 7.06
C ARG A 161 -1.09 15.20 5.97
N LEU A 162 0.02 15.89 6.19
CA LEU A 162 1.16 15.91 5.27
C LEU A 162 1.76 14.52 5.05
N LEU A 163 1.97 13.76 6.13
CA LEU A 163 2.49 12.40 6.05
C LEU A 163 1.56 11.50 5.20
N VAL A 164 0.25 11.66 5.35
CA VAL A 164 -0.74 10.93 4.54
C VAL A 164 -0.68 11.33 3.06
N LEU A 165 -0.62 12.63 2.74
CA LEU A 165 -0.52 13.09 1.35
C LEU A 165 0.78 12.61 0.67
N ARG A 166 1.90 12.67 1.40
CA ARG A 166 3.20 12.15 0.93
C ARG A 166 3.17 10.64 0.73
N PHE A 167 2.53 9.91 1.65
CA PHE A 167 2.32 8.48 1.51
C PHE A 167 1.54 8.16 0.23
N LEU A 168 0.42 8.84 -0.04
CA LEU A 168 -0.34 8.64 -1.28
C LEU A 168 0.51 8.88 -2.54
N LYS A 169 1.21 10.01 -2.59
CA LYS A 169 2.09 10.36 -3.71
C LYS A 169 3.16 9.28 -3.95
N LYS A 170 3.73 8.75 -2.87
CA LYS A 170 4.70 7.66 -2.89
C LYS A 170 4.09 6.35 -3.41
N GLN A 171 2.95 5.94 -2.89
CA GLN A 171 2.27 4.72 -3.33
C GLN A 171 1.91 4.80 -4.82
N ALA A 172 1.48 5.97 -5.30
CA ALA A 172 1.20 6.20 -6.70
C ALA A 172 2.46 6.12 -7.58
N ALA A 173 3.59 6.65 -7.14
CA ALA A 173 4.87 6.52 -7.84
C ALA A 173 5.30 5.06 -7.96
N TRP A 174 5.25 4.30 -6.86
CA TRP A 174 5.54 2.87 -6.87
C TRP A 174 4.65 2.09 -7.82
N ARG A 175 3.33 2.32 -7.76
CA ARG A 175 2.40 1.68 -8.68
C ARG A 175 2.74 1.97 -10.14
N ARG A 176 3.04 3.23 -10.50
CA ARG A 176 3.41 3.62 -11.87
C ARG A 176 4.65 2.85 -12.35
N LEU A 177 5.67 2.78 -11.51
CA LEU A 177 6.90 2.05 -11.80
C LEU A 177 6.62 0.55 -12.03
N PHE A 178 5.88 -0.08 -11.13
CA PHE A 178 5.58 -1.51 -11.24
C PHE A 178 4.65 -1.84 -12.39
N ALA A 179 3.68 -1.00 -12.69
CA ALA A 179 2.81 -1.19 -13.85
C ALA A 179 3.63 -1.22 -15.16
N HIS A 180 4.63 -0.36 -15.27
CA HIS A 180 5.51 -0.35 -16.43
C HIS A 180 6.37 -1.62 -16.52
N LEU A 181 7.02 -2.02 -15.43
CA LEU A 181 7.83 -3.24 -15.39
C LEU A 181 7.01 -4.49 -15.67
N TRP A 182 5.79 -4.55 -15.14
CA TRP A 182 4.85 -5.63 -15.40
C TRP A 182 4.49 -5.72 -16.88
N GLN A 183 4.19 -4.59 -17.53
CA GLN A 183 3.90 -4.57 -18.97
C GLN A 183 5.09 -5.03 -19.81
N GLN A 184 6.31 -4.60 -19.46
CA GLN A 184 7.53 -5.05 -20.15
C GLN A 184 7.75 -6.55 -19.98
N LEU A 185 7.63 -7.07 -18.76
CA LEU A 185 7.76 -8.50 -18.48
C LEU A 185 6.76 -9.33 -19.31
N GLN A 186 5.49 -8.92 -19.34
CA GLN A 186 4.46 -9.61 -20.12
C GLN A 186 4.73 -9.55 -21.63
N ALA A 187 5.20 -8.40 -22.14
CA ALA A 187 5.59 -8.26 -23.54
C ALA A 187 6.77 -9.18 -23.91
N THR A 188 7.80 -9.26 -23.04
CA THR A 188 8.94 -10.16 -23.25
C THR A 188 8.52 -11.63 -23.22
N LYS A 189 7.68 -12.03 -22.25
CA LYS A 189 7.14 -13.40 -22.19
C LYS A 189 6.36 -13.75 -23.46
N ALA A 190 5.51 -12.84 -23.92
CA ALA A 190 4.73 -13.04 -25.14
C ALA A 190 5.63 -13.17 -26.38
N ALA A 191 6.64 -12.32 -26.52
CA ALA A 191 7.59 -12.35 -27.65
C ALA A 191 8.41 -13.64 -27.70
N GLN A 192 8.72 -14.23 -26.55
CA GLN A 192 9.48 -15.48 -26.44
C GLN A 192 8.59 -16.74 -26.43
N ALA A 193 7.26 -16.58 -26.52
CA ALA A 193 6.29 -17.64 -26.24
C ALA A 193 6.59 -18.37 -24.90
N ALA A 194 7.19 -17.65 -23.94
CA ALA A 194 7.62 -18.20 -22.67
C ALA A 194 6.45 -18.25 -21.69
N LEU A 195 6.24 -19.43 -21.11
CA LEU A 195 5.27 -19.66 -20.05
C LEU A 195 6.02 -20.08 -18.78
N THR A 196 5.72 -19.43 -17.67
CA THR A 196 6.15 -19.91 -16.36
C THR A 196 5.32 -21.14 -15.97
N TYR A 197 5.80 -21.94 -15.02
CA TYR A 197 5.03 -23.07 -14.48
C TYR A 197 3.64 -22.64 -14.00
N GLU A 198 3.58 -21.48 -13.36
CA GLU A 198 2.34 -20.88 -12.90
C GLU A 198 1.41 -20.49 -14.07
N ASP A 199 1.94 -19.95 -15.17
CA ASP A 199 1.14 -19.67 -16.36
C ASP A 199 0.57 -20.95 -16.96
N LEU A 200 1.33 -22.05 -16.95
CA LEU A 200 0.86 -23.35 -17.45
C LEU A 200 -0.34 -23.83 -16.65
N ILE A 201 -0.28 -23.76 -15.32
CA ILE A 201 -1.40 -24.12 -14.44
C ILE A 201 -2.61 -23.25 -14.77
N LEU A 202 -2.46 -21.92 -14.74
CA LEU A 202 -3.59 -21.01 -14.95
C LEU A 202 -4.21 -21.12 -16.35
N ARG A 203 -3.39 -21.24 -17.40
CA ARG A 203 -3.88 -21.38 -18.78
C ARG A 203 -4.54 -22.72 -19.01
N THR A 204 -3.99 -23.80 -18.45
CA THR A 204 -4.62 -25.13 -18.51
C THR A 204 -5.97 -25.12 -17.80
N ARG A 205 -6.03 -24.55 -16.60
CA ARG A 205 -7.29 -24.36 -15.87
C ARG A 205 -8.31 -23.57 -16.68
N ALA A 206 -7.90 -22.44 -17.26
CA ALA A 206 -8.78 -21.61 -18.08
C ALA A 206 -9.23 -22.31 -19.37
N LEU A 207 -8.36 -23.12 -19.99
CA LEU A 207 -8.67 -23.92 -21.17
C LEU A 207 -9.74 -24.97 -20.85
N LEU A 208 -9.55 -25.74 -19.78
CA LEU A 208 -10.47 -26.82 -19.39
C LEU A 208 -11.81 -26.30 -18.88
N LYS A 209 -11.85 -25.10 -18.29
CA LYS A 209 -13.13 -24.46 -17.90
C LYS A 209 -13.94 -23.89 -19.07
N LYS A 210 -13.38 -23.80 -20.28
CA LYS A 210 -14.14 -23.37 -21.46
C LYS A 210 -14.97 -24.53 -22.01
N ARG A 211 -16.26 -24.27 -22.24
CA ARG A 211 -17.21 -25.24 -22.80
C ARG A 211 -16.68 -25.89 -24.08
N GLY A 212 -16.76 -27.21 -24.17
CA GLY A 212 -16.34 -28.03 -25.31
C GLY A 212 -14.83 -28.19 -25.51
N LEU A 213 -13.99 -27.42 -24.80
CA LEU A 213 -12.53 -27.55 -24.90
C LEU A 213 -11.98 -28.66 -23.99
N CYS A 214 -12.61 -28.94 -22.84
CA CYS A 214 -12.25 -30.09 -22.02
C CYS A 214 -12.44 -31.41 -22.79
N GLU A 215 -13.62 -31.59 -23.40
CA GLU A 215 -13.95 -32.73 -24.26
C GLU A 215 -12.93 -32.94 -25.37
N TRP A 216 -12.57 -31.86 -26.08
CA TRP A 216 -11.58 -31.91 -27.14
C TRP A 216 -10.18 -32.29 -26.64
N VAL A 217 -9.76 -31.77 -25.48
CA VAL A 217 -8.47 -32.13 -24.87
C VAL A 217 -8.45 -33.61 -24.50
N LEU A 218 -9.50 -34.11 -23.82
CA LEU A 218 -9.61 -35.53 -23.43
C LEU A 218 -9.66 -36.46 -24.65
N TYR A 219 -10.37 -36.06 -25.70
CA TYR A 219 -10.40 -36.79 -26.98
C TYR A 219 -9.00 -36.88 -27.61
N LYS A 220 -8.21 -35.80 -27.55
CA LYS A 220 -6.85 -35.74 -28.09
C LYS A 220 -5.82 -36.52 -27.29
N LEU A 221 -6.12 -36.91 -26.06
CA LEU A 221 -5.28 -37.78 -25.22
C LEU A 221 -5.52 -39.28 -25.48
N ASP A 222 -5.97 -39.66 -26.68
CA ASP A 222 -6.16 -41.04 -27.15
C ASP A 222 -7.00 -41.94 -26.21
N GLY A 223 -8.18 -41.46 -25.81
CA GLY A 223 -9.22 -42.34 -25.25
C GLY A 223 -9.64 -42.08 -23.80
N GLY A 224 -9.12 -41.02 -23.18
CA GLY A 224 -9.58 -40.57 -21.86
C GLY A 224 -8.69 -41.07 -20.72
N ILE A 225 -8.73 -40.34 -19.61
CA ILE A 225 -7.99 -40.67 -18.39
C ILE A 225 -8.87 -41.63 -17.58
N ASP A 226 -8.49 -42.91 -17.47
CA ASP A 226 -9.27 -43.91 -16.71
C ASP A 226 -9.12 -43.76 -15.20
N HIS A 227 -7.92 -43.36 -14.77
CA HIS A 227 -7.54 -43.24 -13.38
C HIS A 227 -6.64 -42.01 -13.20
N LEU A 228 -6.87 -41.25 -12.13
CA LEU A 228 -6.04 -40.13 -11.74
C LEU A 228 -5.55 -40.36 -10.31
N LEU A 229 -4.25 -40.53 -10.16
CA LEU A 229 -3.57 -40.71 -8.88
C LEU A 229 -2.79 -39.43 -8.59
N VAL A 230 -3.04 -38.82 -7.43
CA VAL A 230 -2.33 -37.63 -6.97
C VAL A 230 -1.44 -38.05 -5.82
N ASP A 231 -0.13 -37.97 -6.03
CA ASP A 231 0.85 -38.07 -4.95
C ASP A 231 1.08 -36.68 -4.34
N GLU A 232 1.48 -36.64 -3.06
CA GLU A 232 1.67 -35.40 -2.30
C GLU A 232 0.46 -34.45 -2.37
N ALA A 233 -0.75 -35.02 -2.26
CA ALA A 233 -2.01 -34.29 -2.40
C ALA A 233 -2.15 -33.09 -1.44
N GLN A 234 -1.44 -33.11 -0.30
CA GLN A 234 -1.39 -32.01 0.65
C GLN A 234 -0.66 -30.76 0.12
N ASP A 235 0.25 -30.91 -0.85
CA ASP A 235 1.05 -29.81 -1.42
C ASP A 235 0.43 -29.27 -2.73
N THR A 236 -0.76 -29.76 -3.10
CA THR A 236 -1.44 -29.35 -4.34
C THR A 236 -2.25 -28.07 -4.13
N SER A 237 -1.99 -27.05 -4.95
CA SER A 237 -2.68 -25.76 -4.88
C SER A 237 -4.15 -25.82 -5.33
N PRO A 238 -5.02 -24.88 -4.89
CA PRO A 238 -6.42 -24.83 -5.35
C PRO A 238 -6.58 -24.72 -6.87
N ALA A 239 -5.65 -24.04 -7.56
CA ALA A 239 -5.70 -23.91 -9.01
C ALA A 239 -5.38 -25.24 -9.73
N GLN A 240 -4.48 -26.06 -9.17
CA GLN A 240 -4.21 -27.41 -9.66
C GLN A 240 -5.39 -28.35 -9.37
N TRP A 241 -5.99 -28.28 -8.18
CA TRP A 241 -7.22 -29.03 -7.89
C TRP A 241 -8.36 -28.69 -8.86
N ASP A 242 -8.54 -27.42 -9.20
CA ASP A 242 -9.52 -26.99 -10.20
C ASP A 242 -9.29 -27.63 -11.59
N ILE A 243 -8.03 -27.87 -11.98
CA ILE A 243 -7.70 -28.58 -13.22
C ILE A 243 -8.14 -30.03 -13.12
N LEU A 244 -7.79 -30.70 -12.01
CA LEU A 244 -8.16 -32.09 -11.77
C LEU A 244 -9.67 -32.28 -11.78
N PHE A 245 -10.42 -31.41 -11.08
CA PHE A 245 -11.88 -31.47 -11.06
C PHE A 245 -12.49 -31.19 -12.43
N ALA A 246 -11.96 -30.25 -13.21
CA ALA A 246 -12.47 -30.00 -14.57
C ALA A 246 -12.31 -31.22 -15.49
N LEU A 247 -11.23 -32.01 -15.33
CA LEU A 247 -11.05 -33.27 -16.04
C LEU A 247 -12.00 -34.36 -15.54
N LEU A 248 -12.23 -34.43 -14.22
CA LEU A 248 -13.13 -35.41 -13.60
C LEU A 248 -14.61 -35.15 -13.88
N ASP A 249 -15.06 -33.90 -13.89
CA ASP A 249 -16.46 -33.55 -14.14
C ASP A 249 -16.90 -33.98 -15.54
N GLU A 250 -16.02 -33.81 -16.54
CA GLU A 250 -16.25 -34.27 -17.92
C GLU A 250 -16.27 -35.81 -18.01
N PHE A 251 -15.44 -36.47 -17.20
CA PHE A 251 -15.45 -37.94 -17.10
C PHE A 251 -16.74 -38.48 -16.46
N LEU A 252 -17.35 -37.74 -15.53
CA LEU A 252 -18.61 -38.13 -14.87
C LEU A 252 -19.85 -37.77 -15.70
N SER A 253 -19.78 -36.72 -16.53
CA SER A 253 -20.86 -36.34 -17.46
C SER A 253 -20.94 -37.28 -18.68
N GLY A 254 -19.79 -37.82 -19.13
CA GLY A 254 -19.67 -38.85 -20.16
C GLY A 254 -20.08 -40.23 -19.65
N LYS A 255 -21.33 -40.64 -19.84
CA LYS A 255 -21.84 -41.97 -19.45
C LYS A 255 -21.07 -43.13 -20.14
N GLY A 256 -20.43 -43.98 -19.33
CA GLY A 256 -20.12 -45.42 -19.57
C GLY A 256 -18.63 -45.76 -19.38
N ALA A 257 -18.18 -46.82 -18.70
CA ALA A 257 -18.81 -47.96 -18.05
C ALA A 257 -17.82 -48.67 -17.10
N ARG A 258 -18.10 -48.71 -15.80
CA ARG A 258 -17.87 -49.86 -14.89
C ARG A 258 -18.30 -49.44 -13.48
N MET A 259 -19.28 -50.16 -12.95
CA MET A 259 -19.72 -50.03 -11.57
C MET A 259 -18.73 -50.75 -10.66
N GLU A 260 -17.78 -50.00 -10.12
CA GLU A 260 -17.08 -50.35 -8.87
C GLU A 260 -17.25 -49.19 -7.88
N PRO A 261 -17.23 -49.47 -6.56
CA PRO A 261 -17.62 -48.49 -5.55
C PRO A 261 -16.62 -47.33 -5.53
N ARG A 262 -17.05 -46.16 -6.02
CA ARG A 262 -16.26 -44.92 -6.05
C ARG A 262 -16.73 -43.96 -4.96
N VAL A 263 -15.78 -43.38 -4.24
CA VAL A 263 -16.02 -42.23 -3.36
C VAL A 263 -16.41 -41.05 -4.24
N SER A 264 -17.64 -40.55 -4.09
CA SER A 264 -18.17 -39.46 -4.92
C SER A 264 -17.38 -38.15 -4.73
N ALA A 265 -17.16 -37.38 -5.79
CA ALA A 265 -16.52 -36.06 -5.76
C ALA A 265 -17.16 -35.08 -4.76
N ASN A 266 -18.47 -35.21 -4.50
CA ASN A 266 -19.20 -34.45 -3.47
C ASN A 266 -18.64 -34.69 -2.04
N HIS A 267 -18.02 -35.83 -1.78
CA HIS A 267 -17.41 -36.15 -0.49
C HIS A 267 -16.05 -35.46 -0.29
N LEU A 268 -15.29 -35.22 -1.38
CA LEU A 268 -14.03 -34.48 -1.36
C LEU A 268 -14.26 -32.97 -1.25
N MET A 269 -15.25 -32.43 -1.97
CA MET A 269 -15.66 -31.01 -1.87
C MET A 269 -16.10 -30.63 -0.44
N SER A 270 -16.86 -31.48 0.25
CA SER A 270 -17.33 -31.24 1.62
C SER A 270 -16.23 -31.37 2.68
N SER A 271 -15.22 -32.20 2.44
CA SER A 271 -14.16 -32.50 3.42
C SER A 271 -12.96 -31.56 3.31
N PHE A 272 -12.61 -31.11 2.09
CA PHE A 272 -11.52 -30.15 1.86
C PHE A 272 -11.98 -28.69 1.78
N GLY A 273 -13.19 -28.41 1.26
CA GLY A 273 -13.72 -27.04 1.17
C GLY A 273 -14.09 -26.39 2.52
N ARG A 274 -14.05 -27.16 3.63
CA ARG A 274 -14.27 -26.66 5.00
C ARG A 274 -12.98 -26.46 5.81
N ARG A 275 -11.79 -26.76 5.26
CA ARG A 275 -10.50 -26.65 5.97
C ARG A 275 -9.50 -25.65 5.36
N LEU A 276 -9.92 -24.81 4.43
CA LEU A 276 -9.20 -23.62 3.95
C LEU A 276 -10.06 -22.38 4.16
#